data_AF-A0AAU1JRA4-F1
#
_entry.id   AF-A0AAU1JRA4-F1
#
_cell.length_a   1.000
_cell.length_b   1.000
_cell.length_c   1.000
_cell.angle_alpha   90.00
_cell.angle_beta   90.00
_cell.angle_gamma   90.00
#
_symmetry.space_group_name_H-M   'P 1'
#
loop_
_entity.id
_entity.type
_entity.pdbx_description
1 polymer ?
#
loop_
_entity_poly.entity_id
_entity_poly.type
_entity_poly.pdbx_seq_one_letter_code
_entity_poly.pdbx_strand_id
1 'polypeptide(L)'
;MTQVLPEHPPRHRRWPWSHRTSRASDVLAAITLFVAEAVFFAWSTFTSGMEGWAAQGDRGRIDAATLANIAWMEHFLYALLALAALAALSRAPWTTVSHLVTAVLVFILLIGMQHEWDRGHPTPAPTPRAGYSPCYSGSGTCN
;
A
#
# COMPACT_ATOMS: atom_id res chain seq x y z
N MET A 1 -55.66 -43.16 8.31
CA MET A 1 -54.29 -43.02 8.89
C MET A 1 -53.31 -43.24 7.76
N THR A 2 -52.70 -42.17 7.25
CA THR A 2 -51.61 -42.25 6.26
C THR A 2 -50.45 -41.42 6.79
N GLN A 3 -49.44 -42.10 7.32
CA GLN A 3 -48.16 -41.50 7.67
C GLN A 3 -47.46 -41.10 6.37
N VAL A 4 -47.22 -39.80 6.20
CA VAL A 4 -46.37 -39.27 5.13
C VAL A 4 -44.92 -39.27 5.63
N LEU A 5 -44.05 -39.86 4.82
CA LEU A 5 -42.60 -39.98 4.99
C LEU A 5 -41.94 -38.62 5.33
N PRO A 6 -40.91 -38.55 6.19
CA PRO A 6 -40.19 -37.31 6.42
C PRO A 6 -39.38 -36.91 5.17
N GLU A 7 -39.73 -35.75 4.62
CA GLU A 7 -38.90 -35.01 3.67
C GLU A 7 -37.48 -34.88 4.21
N HIS A 8 -36.51 -35.33 3.42
CA HIS A 8 -35.10 -35.12 3.73
C HIS A 8 -34.83 -33.62 3.86
N PRO A 9 -34.11 -33.16 4.91
CA PRO A 9 -33.79 -31.74 5.02
C PRO A 9 -32.93 -31.33 3.82
N PRO A 10 -33.15 -30.14 3.23
CA PRO A 10 -32.37 -29.68 2.10
C PRO A 10 -30.89 -29.66 2.51
N ARG A 11 -30.05 -30.37 1.73
CA ARG A 11 -28.59 -30.21 1.78
C ARG A 11 -28.28 -28.78 1.32
N HIS A 12 -28.35 -27.83 2.24
CA HIS A 12 -27.79 -26.51 2.01
C HIS A 12 -26.32 -26.70 1.66
N ARG A 13 -25.99 -26.42 0.40
CA ARG A 13 -24.63 -26.30 -0.11
C ARG A 13 -23.96 -25.22 0.75
N ARG A 14 -23.31 -25.63 1.85
CA ARG A 14 -22.59 -24.72 2.74
C ARG A 14 -21.43 -24.19 1.93
N TRP A 15 -21.60 -22.98 1.43
CA TRP A 15 -20.52 -22.25 0.78
C TRP A 15 -19.35 -22.19 1.79
N PRO A 16 -18.11 -22.56 1.41
CA PRO A 16 -17.00 -22.70 2.38
C PRO A 16 -16.66 -21.41 3.14
N TRP A 17 -17.18 -20.29 2.65
CA TRP A 17 -16.98 -18.92 3.14
C TRP A 17 -18.11 -18.45 4.08
N SER A 18 -19.04 -19.35 4.46
CA SER A 18 -20.18 -19.02 5.33
C SER A 18 -19.88 -19.11 6.83
N HIS A 19 -18.70 -19.62 7.21
CA HIS A 19 -18.27 -19.61 8.59
C HIS A 19 -17.81 -18.20 8.95
N ARG A 20 -18.61 -17.48 9.74
CA ARG A 20 -18.14 -16.29 10.44
C ARG A 20 -16.96 -16.69 11.32
N THR A 21 -15.80 -16.11 11.08
CA THR A 21 -14.64 -16.19 11.97
C THR A 21 -15.08 -15.79 13.38
N SER A 22 -14.66 -16.53 14.40
CA SER A 22 -14.98 -16.16 15.78
C SER A 22 -14.35 -14.79 16.07
N ARG A 23 -15.08 -13.90 16.77
CA ARG A 23 -14.58 -12.54 17.05
C ARG A 23 -13.20 -12.54 17.72
N ALA A 24 -12.95 -13.51 18.60
CA ALA A 24 -11.65 -13.66 19.26
C ALA A 24 -10.53 -14.03 18.28
N SER A 25 -10.80 -14.95 17.34
CA SER A 25 -9.85 -15.30 16.28
C SER A 25 -9.59 -14.14 15.33
N ASP A 26 -10.61 -13.36 14.99
CA ASP A 26 -10.48 -12.18 14.12
C ASP A 26 -9.63 -11.09 14.80
N VAL A 27 -9.89 -10.79 16.07
CA VAL A 27 -9.09 -9.81 16.82
C VAL A 27 -7.64 -10.27 16.99
N LEU A 28 -7.41 -11.55 17.34
CA LEU A 28 -6.05 -12.06 17.51
C LEU A 28 -5.29 -12.04 16.17
N ALA A 29 -5.95 -12.45 15.08
CA ALA A 29 -5.38 -12.33 13.75
C ALA A 29 -5.07 -10.87 13.37
N ALA A 30 -5.98 -9.94 13.65
CA ALA A 30 -5.78 -8.52 13.38
C ALA A 30 -4.55 -7.97 14.12
N ILE A 31 -4.40 -8.30 15.41
CA ILE A 31 -3.24 -7.86 16.21
C ILE A 31 -1.95 -8.47 15.66
N THR A 32 -1.93 -9.79 15.43
CA THR A 32 -0.73 -10.48 14.93
C THR A 32 -0.31 -9.95 13.55
N LEU A 33 -1.26 -9.78 12.64
CA LEU A 33 -1.00 -9.22 11.31
C LEU A 33 -0.53 -7.78 11.39
N PHE A 34 -1.17 -6.95 12.20
CA PHE A 34 -0.77 -5.56 12.39
C PHE A 34 0.67 -5.44 12.92
N VAL A 35 1.04 -6.25 13.91
CA VAL A 35 2.42 -6.27 14.44
C VAL A 35 3.40 -6.77 13.37
N ALA A 36 3.07 -7.83 12.65
CA ALA A 36 3.93 -8.36 11.60
C ALA A 36 4.14 -7.34 10.47
N GLU A 37 3.09 -6.66 10.04
CA GLU A 37 3.13 -5.58 9.05
C GLU A 37 4.01 -4.43 9.52
N ALA A 38 3.81 -3.97 10.76
CA ALA A 38 4.60 -2.87 11.32
C ALA A 38 6.10 -3.23 11.41
N VAL A 39 6.43 -4.44 11.86
CA VAL A 39 7.81 -4.92 11.93
C VAL A 39 8.43 -5.03 10.54
N PHE A 40 7.71 -5.63 9.59
CA PHE A 40 8.19 -5.79 8.22
C PHE A 40 8.42 -4.43 7.54
N PHE A 41 7.46 -3.51 7.68
CA PHE A 41 7.57 -2.16 7.14
C PHE A 41 8.74 -1.39 7.74
N ALA A 42 8.90 -1.43 9.07
CA ALA A 42 10.00 -0.78 9.76
C ALA A 42 11.36 -1.36 9.32
N TRP A 43 11.44 -2.69 9.18
CA TRP A 43 12.66 -3.37 8.74
C TRP A 43 13.06 -3.01 7.31
N SER A 44 12.11 -3.00 6.39
CA SER A 44 12.34 -2.62 4.99
C SER A 44 12.77 -1.16 4.87
N THR A 45 12.08 -0.25 5.56
CA THR A 45 12.44 1.18 5.58
C THR A 45 13.83 1.41 6.17
N PHE A 46 14.17 0.69 7.24
CA PHE A 46 15.49 0.76 7.87
C PHE A 46 16.58 0.27 6.90
N THR A 47 16.34 -0.84 6.18
CA THR A 47 17.27 -1.39 5.20
C THR A 47 17.51 -0.40 4.05
N SER A 48 16.45 0.17 3.47
CA SER A 48 16.56 1.22 2.45
C SER A 48 17.30 2.46 2.97
N GLY A 49 17.06 2.85 4.22
CA GLY A 49 17.82 3.91 4.87
C GLY A 49 19.32 3.59 4.94
N MET A 50 19.68 2.37 5.33
CA MET A 50 21.08 1.93 5.37
C MET A 50 21.74 1.94 3.99
N GLU A 51 21.02 1.60 2.92
CA GLU A 51 21.55 1.68 1.55
C GLU A 51 21.88 3.14 1.18
N GLY A 52 21.02 4.09 1.58
CA GLY A 52 21.28 5.53 1.44
C GLY A 52 22.49 5.99 2.24
N TRP A 53 22.66 5.54 3.48
CA TRP A 53 23.86 5.83 4.29
C TRP A 53 25.13 5.21 3.70
N ALA A 54 25.03 3.97 3.21
CA ALA A 54 26.12 3.26 2.56
C ALA A 54 26.53 3.90 1.23
N ALA A 55 25.69 4.76 0.64
CA ALA A 55 26.01 5.50 -0.58
C ALA A 55 27.15 6.51 -0.44
N GLN A 56 27.61 6.84 0.77
CA GLN A 56 28.77 7.73 1.04
C GLN A 56 28.76 9.05 0.26
N GLY A 57 27.58 9.58 -0.08
CA GLY A 57 27.43 10.84 -0.83
C GLY A 57 27.33 10.70 -2.35
N ASP A 58 27.34 9.48 -2.91
CA ASP A 58 26.95 9.24 -4.30
C ASP A 58 25.45 9.53 -4.48
N ARG A 59 25.16 10.73 -4.98
CA ARG A 59 23.80 11.25 -5.13
C ARG A 59 22.95 10.37 -6.03
N GLY A 60 23.51 9.82 -7.11
CA GLY A 60 22.77 8.93 -8.02
C GLY A 60 22.35 7.62 -7.34
N ARG A 61 23.20 7.08 -6.47
CA ARG A 61 22.88 5.88 -5.70
C ARG A 61 21.86 6.15 -4.58
N ILE A 62 21.94 7.31 -3.93
CA ILE A 62 20.95 7.77 -2.93
C ILE A 62 19.57 7.94 -3.59
N ASP A 63 19.56 8.59 -4.75
CA ASP A 63 18.35 8.85 -5.53
C ASP A 63 17.69 7.53 -5.99
N ALA A 64 18.49 6.58 -6.49
CA ALA A 64 18.01 5.26 -6.87
C ALA A 64 17.44 4.46 -5.69
N ALA A 65 18.11 4.47 -4.53
CA ALA A 65 17.62 3.81 -3.33
C ALA A 65 16.29 4.44 -2.83
N THR A 66 16.18 5.77 -2.92
CA THR A 66 14.96 6.50 -2.57
C THR A 66 13.80 6.12 -3.48
N LEU A 67 14.03 6.10 -4.80
CA LEU A 67 13.01 5.66 -5.77
C LEU A 67 12.58 4.21 -5.55
N ALA A 68 13.54 3.32 -5.29
CA ALA A 68 13.26 1.92 -5.02
C ALA A 68 12.39 1.76 -3.76
N ASN A 69 12.66 2.54 -2.71
CA ASN A 69 11.86 2.54 -1.49
C ASN A 69 10.44 3.09 -1.74
N ILE A 70 10.29 4.18 -2.50
CA ILE A 70 8.97 4.71 -2.90
C ILE A 70 8.18 3.65 -3.67
N ALA A 71 8.79 3.04 -4.69
CA ALA A 71 8.14 2.00 -5.48
C ALA A 71 7.77 0.79 -4.62
N TRP A 72 8.64 0.37 -3.71
CA TRP A 72 8.36 -0.72 -2.79
C TRP A 72 7.18 -0.40 -1.86
N MET A 73 7.11 0.81 -1.30
CA MET A 73 6.01 1.27 -0.46
C MET A 73 4.67 1.29 -1.22
N GLU A 74 4.69 1.66 -2.51
CA GLU A 74 3.51 1.61 -3.37
C GLU A 74 2.99 0.16 -3.53
N HIS A 75 3.88 -0.79 -3.81
CA HIS A 75 3.51 -2.21 -3.90
C HIS A 75 3.02 -2.76 -2.56
N PHE A 76 3.64 -2.34 -1.45
CA PHE A 76 3.21 -2.71 -0.11
C PHE A 76 1.79 -2.20 0.20
N LEU A 77 1.47 -0.97 -0.21
CA LEU A 77 0.12 -0.42 -0.10
C LEU A 77 -0.90 -1.25 -0.89
N TYR A 78 -0.60 -1.62 -2.14
CA TYR A 78 -1.48 -2.48 -2.92
C TYR A 78 -1.69 -3.86 -2.27
N ALA A 79 -0.64 -4.43 -1.66
CA ALA A 79 -0.74 -5.68 -0.92
C ALA A 79 -1.68 -5.55 0.29
N LEU A 80 -1.57 -4.46 1.08
CA LEU A 80 -2.46 -4.20 2.22
C LEU A 80 -3.92 -4.05 1.78
N LEU A 81 -4.18 -3.36 0.67
CA LEU A 81 -5.53 -3.21 0.12
C LEU A 81 -6.10 -4.55 -0.36
N ALA A 82 -5.28 -5.40 -0.99
CA ALA A 82 -5.68 -6.74 -1.38
C ALA A 82 -6.00 -7.62 -0.15
N LEU A 83 -5.18 -7.56 0.90
CA LEU A 83 -5.45 -8.26 2.17
C LEU A 83 -6.72 -7.74 2.85
N ALA A 84 -6.95 -6.42 2.86
CA ALA A 84 -8.18 -5.84 3.36
C ALA A 84 -9.42 -6.34 2.59
N ALA A 85 -9.33 -6.45 1.26
CA ALA A 85 -10.40 -7.00 0.44
C ALA A 85 -10.67 -8.48 0.74
N LEU A 86 -9.61 -9.29 0.90
CA LEU A 86 -9.73 -10.70 1.30
C LEU A 86 -10.33 -10.86 2.71
N ALA A 87 -9.92 -10.01 3.65
CA ALA A 87 -10.50 -9.95 5.00
C ALA A 87 -12.00 -9.59 4.96
N ALA A 88 -12.37 -8.62 4.12
CA ALA A 88 -13.77 -8.24 3.93
C ALA A 88 -14.61 -9.39 3.34
N LEU A 89 -14.07 -10.11 2.35
CA LEU A 89 -14.72 -11.29 1.75
C LEU A 89 -14.88 -12.45 2.74
N SER A 90 -13.92 -12.63 3.64
CA SER A 90 -13.97 -13.64 4.70
C SER A 90 -14.83 -13.23 5.92
N ARG A 91 -15.46 -12.06 5.88
CA ARG A 91 -16.29 -11.49 6.97
C ARG A 91 -15.53 -11.32 8.29
N ALA A 92 -14.27 -10.91 8.20
CA ALA A 92 -13.39 -10.64 9.32
C ALA A 92 -13.25 -9.10 9.48
N PRO A 93 -14.19 -8.43 10.18
CA PRO A 93 -14.25 -6.97 10.21
C PRO A 93 -13.06 -6.33 10.90
N TRP A 94 -12.48 -6.95 11.94
CA TRP A 94 -11.36 -6.35 12.66
C TRP A 94 -10.05 -6.43 11.89
N THR A 95 -9.78 -7.55 11.24
CA THR A 95 -8.65 -7.66 10.30
C THR A 95 -8.79 -6.70 9.12
N THR A 96 -10.00 -6.53 8.58
CA THR A 96 -10.25 -5.53 7.53
C THR A 96 -9.91 -4.12 8.03
N VAL A 97 -10.39 -3.73 9.22
CA VAL A 97 -10.09 -2.42 9.81
C VAL A 97 -8.60 -2.25 10.08
N SER A 98 -7.90 -3.27 10.58
CA SER A 98 -6.45 -3.16 10.83
C SER A 98 -5.68 -2.93 9.54
N HIS A 99 -5.95 -3.70 8.47
CA HIS A 99 -5.30 -3.51 7.18
C HIS A 99 -5.60 -2.12 6.58
N LEU A 100 -6.83 -1.61 6.73
CA LEU A 100 -7.18 -0.26 6.27
C LEU A 100 -6.45 0.82 7.06
N VAL A 101 -6.32 0.66 8.38
CA VAL A 101 -5.54 1.59 9.22
C VAL A 101 -4.07 1.57 8.80
N THR A 102 -3.47 0.38 8.63
CA THR A 102 -2.09 0.25 8.13
C THR A 102 -1.96 0.90 6.75
N ALA A 103 -2.90 0.66 5.83
CA ALA A 103 -2.88 1.21 4.49
C ALA A 103 -2.94 2.75 4.49
N VAL A 104 -3.78 3.35 5.33
CA VAL A 104 -3.85 4.81 5.48
C VAL A 104 -2.53 5.38 6.00
N LEU A 105 -1.91 4.74 7.00
CA LEU A 105 -0.62 5.17 7.53
C LEU A 105 0.48 5.11 6.45
N VAL A 106 0.57 3.99 5.73
CA VAL A 106 1.53 3.81 4.63
C VAL A 106 1.29 4.83 3.52
N PHE A 107 0.02 5.10 3.17
CA PHE A 107 -0.34 6.07 2.15
C PHE A 107 0.10 7.49 2.52
N ILE A 108 -0.10 7.92 3.77
CA ILE A 108 0.37 9.23 4.26
C ILE A 108 1.89 9.34 4.14
N LEU A 109 2.62 8.30 4.55
CA LEU A 109 4.08 8.26 4.46
C LEU A 109 4.55 8.28 3.00
N LEU A 110 3.89 7.53 2.12
CA LEU A 110 4.20 7.48 0.69
C LEU A 110 4.02 8.85 0.04
N ILE A 111 2.91 9.53 0.31
CA ILE A 111 2.68 10.90 -0.19
C ILE A 111 3.76 11.86 0.33
N GLY A 112 4.12 11.75 1.62
CA GLY A 112 5.18 12.57 2.21
C GLY A 112 6.51 12.39 1.46
N MET A 113 6.94 11.14 1.27
CA MET A 113 8.17 10.83 0.53
C MET A 113 8.11 11.26 -0.93
N GLN A 114 6.99 11.01 -1.62
CA GLN A 114 6.82 11.43 -3.01
C GLN A 114 6.91 12.96 -3.12
N HIS A 115 6.28 13.67 -2.18
CA HIS A 115 6.30 15.12 -2.18
C HIS A 115 7.69 15.71 -1.90
N GLU A 116 8.45 15.11 -0.99
CA GLU A 116 9.86 15.49 -0.77
C GLU A 116 10.72 15.20 -1.99
N TRP A 117 10.51 14.05 -2.63
CA TRP A 117 11.18 13.68 -3.88
C TRP A 117 10.91 14.70 -4.99
N ASP A 118 9.64 15.04 -5.22
CA ASP A 118 9.23 15.99 -6.27
C ASP A 118 9.77 17.41 -6.00
N ARG A 119 9.86 17.82 -4.72
CA ARG A 119 10.51 19.10 -4.36
C ARG A 119 12.01 19.10 -4.65
N GLY A 120 12.69 17.96 -4.45
CA GLY A 120 14.11 17.81 -4.75
C GLY A 120 14.42 17.65 -6.24
N HIS A 121 13.44 17.18 -7.02
CA HIS A 121 13.57 16.83 -8.43
C HIS A 121 12.48 17.50 -9.27
N PRO A 122 12.56 18.83 -9.48
CA PRO A 122 11.59 19.54 -10.30
C PRO A 122 11.59 18.95 -11.72
N THR A 123 10.39 18.76 -12.27
CA THR A 123 10.24 18.27 -13.64
C THR A 123 10.90 19.25 -14.62
N PRO A 124 11.66 18.76 -15.62
CA PRO A 124 12.32 19.62 -16.57
C PRO A 124 11.28 20.47 -17.30
N ALA A 125 11.63 21.74 -17.54
CA ALA A 125 10.76 22.67 -18.25
C ALA A 125 10.32 22.06 -19.61
N PRO A 126 9.05 22.26 -20.01
CA PRO A 126 8.56 21.69 -21.26
C PRO A 126 9.45 22.11 -22.43
N THR A 127 9.72 21.15 -23.33
CA THR A 127 10.54 21.41 -24.52
C THR A 127 9.91 22.52 -25.35
N PRO A 128 10.72 23.45 -25.90
CA PRO A 128 10.19 24.53 -26.74
C PRO A 128 9.36 23.95 -27.88
N ARG A 129 8.14 24.46 -28.05
CA ARG A 129 7.26 24.13 -29.19
C ARG A 129 6.97 25.42 -29.95
N ALA A 130 6.54 25.31 -31.20
CA ALA A 130 6.09 26.47 -31.97
C ALA A 130 4.98 27.21 -31.19
N GLY A 131 5.28 28.39 -30.63
CA GLY A 131 4.38 29.17 -29.78
C GLY A 131 4.62 29.08 -28.26
N TYR A 132 5.63 28.35 -27.79
CA TYR A 132 6.07 28.38 -26.39
C TYR A 132 7.60 28.30 -26.28
N SER A 133 8.23 29.36 -25.78
CA SER A 133 9.65 29.39 -25.42
C SER A 133 9.79 29.61 -23.91
N PRO A 134 10.37 28.66 -23.15
CA PRO A 134 10.61 28.84 -21.73
C PRO A 134 11.49 30.08 -21.48
N CYS A 135 11.14 30.88 -20.46
CA CYS A 135 12.00 31.98 -20.02
C CYS A 135 13.25 31.43 -19.34
N TYR A 136 14.37 31.41 -20.06
CA TYR A 136 15.68 31.20 -19.45
C TYR A 136 16.25 32.56 -19.04
N SER A 137 16.80 32.63 -17.82
CA SER A 137 17.49 33.84 -17.35
C SER A 137 18.62 34.20 -18.33
N GLY A 138 18.46 35.32 -19.04
CA GLY A 138 19.41 35.80 -20.06
C GLY A 138 18.99 35.57 -21.52
N SER A 139 17.86 34.90 -21.81
CA SER A 139 17.43 34.64 -23.19
C SER A 139 16.80 35.85 -23.89
N GLY A 140 16.36 36.87 -23.15
CA GLY A 140 15.77 38.11 -23.68
C GLY A 140 14.43 37.94 -24.44
N THR A 141 14.00 36.71 -24.71
CA THR A 141 12.78 36.38 -25.43
C THR A 141 12.02 35.28 -24.71
N CYS A 142 10.75 35.54 -24.40
CA CYS A 142 9.76 34.57 -23.94
C CYS A 142 8.45 34.83 -24.68
N ASN A 143 7.85 33.79 -25.25
CA ASN A 143 6.52 33.80 -25.85
C ASN A 143 5.78 32.53 -25.43
#